data_AF-A0A2M7RLX4-F1
#
_entry.id   AF-A0A2M7RLX4-F1
#
_cell.length_a   1.000
_cell.length_b   1.000
_cell.length_c   1.000
_cell.angle_alpha   90.00
_cell.angle_beta   90.00
_cell.angle_gamma   90.00
#
_symmetry.space_group_name_H-M   'P 1'
#
loop_
_entity.id
_entity.type
_entity.pdbx_description
1 polymer ?
#
loop_
_entity_poly.entity_id
_entity_poly.type
_entity_poly.pdbx_seq_one_letter_code
_entity_poly.pdbx_strand_id
1 'polypeptide(L)'
;MLLQLRSKIKDSHPGQWDISAAGHVDSGETPLKGALREIWEEIGIKPSSNELKLIEVRKISKYQPEIGWQNNEFSYIYLYQFDEDVTKLKIQEEEVEKMKFMSLKKFEKEISNPETYKKYVPHGEHYNKTIKAIREELSKI
;
A
#
# COMPACT_ATOMS: atom_id res chain seq x y z
N MET A 1 1.53 9.21 6.39
CA MET A 1 1.43 7.91 5.71
C MET A 1 2.61 7.77 4.76
N LEU A 2 3.25 6.60 4.75
CA LEU A 2 4.29 6.26 3.79
C LEU A 2 3.60 5.79 2.49
N LEU A 3 4.11 6.22 1.34
CA LEU A 3 3.60 5.84 0.03
C LEU A 3 4.77 5.36 -0.84
N GLN A 4 4.50 4.38 -1.70
CA GLN A 4 5.42 3.95 -2.74
C GLN A 4 5.02 4.55 -4.08
N LEU A 5 5.99 4.90 -4.91
CA LEU A 5 5.79 5.15 -6.34
C LEU A 5 6.11 3.85 -7.05
N ARG A 6 5.10 3.25 -7.69
CA ARG A 6 5.25 1.97 -8.41
C ARG A 6 6.26 2.12 -9.55
N SER A 7 7.11 1.11 -9.74
CA SER A 7 8.09 1.10 -10.82
C SER A 7 7.41 1.23 -12.19
N LYS A 8 8.08 1.90 -13.13
CA LYS A 8 7.55 2.14 -14.49
C LYS A 8 7.45 0.86 -15.32
N ILE A 9 8.10 -0.22 -14.88
CA ILE A 9 8.10 -1.51 -15.58
C ILE A 9 6.99 -2.45 -15.08
N LYS A 10 6.17 -2.04 -14.11
CA LYS A 10 5.04 -2.85 -13.62
C LYS A 10 3.94 -2.95 -14.68
N ASP A 11 3.36 -4.15 -14.80
CA ASP A 11 2.23 -4.40 -15.72
C ASP A 11 0.99 -3.58 -15.36
N SER A 12 0.76 -3.36 -14.06
CA SER A 12 -0.39 -2.62 -13.55
C SER A 12 0.02 -1.34 -12.85
N HIS A 13 -0.63 -0.24 -13.25
CA HIS A 13 -0.48 1.09 -12.66
C HIS A 13 0.98 1.60 -12.56
N PRO A 14 1.80 1.49 -13.63
CA PRO A 14 3.19 1.94 -13.60
C PRO A 14 3.30 3.45 -13.33
N GLY A 15 4.22 3.86 -12.46
CA GLY A 15 4.47 5.27 -12.15
C GLY A 15 3.36 5.97 -11.34
N GLN A 16 2.44 5.21 -10.75
CA GLN A 16 1.44 5.75 -9.82
C GLN A 16 1.85 5.55 -8.36
N TRP A 17 1.41 6.47 -7.49
CA TRP A 17 1.57 6.36 -6.05
C TRP A 17 0.58 5.35 -5.47
N ASP A 18 1.06 4.51 -4.56
CA ASP A 18 0.30 3.46 -3.90
C ASP A 18 0.60 3.38 -2.40
N ILE A 19 -0.11 2.50 -1.70
CA ILE A 19 0.14 2.15 -0.30
C ILE A 19 1.56 1.60 -0.09
N SER A 20 2.08 1.68 1.14
CA SER A 20 3.50 1.50 1.47
C SER A 20 4.18 0.25 0.89
N ALA A 21 3.49 -0.89 0.88
CA ALA A 21 3.94 -2.18 0.35
C ALA A 21 2.69 -3.00 -0.01
N ALA A 22 2.72 -3.79 -1.09
CA ALA A 22 1.58 -4.60 -1.50
C ALA A 22 1.98 -5.72 -2.49
N GLY A 23 1.76 -6.97 -2.08
CA GLY A 23 1.94 -8.13 -2.94
C GLY A 23 0.99 -9.27 -2.63
N HIS A 24 1.19 -10.40 -3.31
CA HIS A 24 0.29 -11.55 -3.22
C HIS A 24 0.71 -12.50 -2.10
N VAL A 25 -0.25 -13.25 -1.58
CA VAL A 25 0.02 -14.33 -0.64
C VAL A 25 0.32 -15.59 -1.43
N ASP A 26 1.47 -16.20 -1.19
CA ASP A 26 1.88 -17.42 -1.88
C ASP A 26 1.05 -18.64 -1.45
N SER A 27 1.06 -19.69 -2.27
CA SER A 27 0.39 -20.94 -1.92
C SER A 27 0.99 -21.56 -0.66
N GLY A 28 0.13 -21.87 0.33
CA GLY A 28 0.57 -22.36 1.63
C GLY A 28 1.06 -21.27 2.59
N GLU A 29 1.08 -20.01 2.16
CA GLU A 29 1.42 -18.86 2.99
C GLU A 29 0.18 -18.29 3.69
N THR A 30 0.35 -17.80 4.92
CA THR A 30 -0.70 -17.02 5.60
C THR A 30 -0.62 -15.56 5.18
N PRO A 31 -1.72 -14.79 5.15
CA PRO A 31 -1.68 -13.37 4.79
C PRO A 31 -0.69 -12.52 5.59
N LEU A 32 -0.50 -12.83 6.88
CA LEU A 32 0.48 -12.14 7.72
C LEU A 32 1.92 -12.42 7.28
N LYS A 33 2.25 -13.68 6.95
CA LYS A 33 3.57 -14.06 6.43
C LYS A 33 3.84 -13.40 5.09
N GLY A 34 2.86 -13.38 4.19
CA GLY A 34 2.96 -12.67 2.92
C GLY A 34 3.24 -11.19 3.12
N ALA A 35 2.45 -10.52 3.97
CA ALA A 35 2.70 -9.11 4.28
C ALA A 35 4.11 -8.84 4.84
N LEU A 36 4.61 -9.69 5.75
CA LEU A 36 5.97 -9.56 6.28
C LEU A 36 7.05 -9.76 5.20
N ARG A 37 6.86 -10.74 4.30
CA ARG A 37 7.76 -11.02 3.19
C ARG A 37 7.78 -9.86 2.19
N GLU A 38 6.62 -9.41 1.72
CA GLU A 38 6.49 -8.33 0.73
C GLU A 38 7.07 -7.00 1.26
N ILE A 39 6.85 -6.66 2.54
CA ILE A 39 7.47 -5.49 3.17
C ILE A 39 9.01 -5.61 3.15
N TRP A 40 9.54 -6.80 3.35
CA TRP A 40 10.99 -7.02 3.32
C TRP A 40 11.54 -6.98 1.88
N GLU A 41 10.86 -7.62 0.93
CA GLU A 41 11.26 -7.68 -0.48
C GLU A 41 11.20 -6.29 -1.13
N GLU A 42 10.09 -5.57 -1.00
CA GLU A 42 9.89 -4.29 -1.69
C GLU A 42 10.69 -3.14 -1.06
N ILE A 43 10.78 -3.07 0.27
CA ILE A 43 11.29 -1.88 0.98
C ILE A 43 12.31 -2.18 2.09
N GLY A 44 12.67 -3.45 2.30
CA GLY A 44 13.79 -3.84 3.16
C GLY A 44 13.52 -3.79 4.67
N ILE A 45 12.27 -3.58 5.11
CA ILE A 45 11.90 -3.52 6.53
C ILE A 45 11.56 -4.93 7.02
N LYS A 46 11.89 -5.25 8.28
CA LYS A 46 11.54 -6.53 8.91
C LYS A 46 10.75 -6.30 10.21
N PRO A 47 9.46 -5.95 10.12
CA PRO A 47 8.64 -5.84 11.31
C PRO A 47 8.42 -7.22 11.93
N SER A 48 8.20 -7.25 13.24
CA SER A 48 7.73 -8.43 13.96
C SER A 48 6.24 -8.63 13.68
N SER A 49 5.78 -9.88 13.74
CA SER A 49 4.38 -10.23 13.44
C SER A 49 3.34 -9.47 14.30
N ASN A 50 3.70 -9.09 15.54
CA ASN A 50 2.86 -8.32 16.46
C ASN A 50 2.85 -6.81 16.19
N GLU A 51 3.75 -6.32 15.33
CA GLU A 51 3.80 -4.91 14.92
C GLU A 51 2.90 -4.63 13.71
N LEU A 52 2.45 -5.68 13.01
CA LEU A 52 1.45 -5.58 11.95
C LEU A 52 0.04 -5.75 12.52
N LYS A 53 -0.76 -4.69 12.46
CA LYS A 53 -2.14 -4.69 12.90
C LYS A 53 -3.10 -4.83 11.73
N LEU A 54 -3.83 -5.94 11.65
CA LEU A 54 -4.89 -6.10 10.66
C LEU A 54 -6.03 -5.11 10.93
N ILE A 55 -6.38 -4.28 9.95
CA ILE A 55 -7.45 -3.28 10.06
C ILE A 55 -8.64 -3.54 9.15
N GLU A 56 -8.45 -4.26 8.05
CA GLU A 56 -9.53 -4.57 7.11
C GLU A 56 -9.19 -5.86 6.34
N VAL A 57 -10.21 -6.67 6.05
CA VAL A 57 -10.16 -7.70 5.01
C VAL A 57 -11.22 -7.33 3.99
N ARG A 58 -10.81 -7.11 2.75
CA ARG A 58 -11.68 -6.64 1.67
C ARG A 58 -11.77 -7.69 0.59
N LYS A 59 -12.98 -7.92 0.09
CA LYS A 59 -13.21 -8.68 -1.14
C LYS A 59 -13.34 -7.71 -2.31
N ILE A 60 -12.56 -7.92 -3.35
CA ILE A 60 -12.59 -7.16 -4.61
C ILE A 60 -13.02 -8.10 -5.72
N SER A 61 -13.92 -7.63 -6.57
CA SER A 61 -14.23 -8.27 -7.86
C SER A 61 -14.40 -7.17 -8.88
N LYS A 62 -13.43 -7.04 -9.79
CA LYS A 62 -13.39 -5.94 -10.77
C LYS A 62 -12.81 -6.41 -12.09
N TYR A 63 -13.53 -6.14 -13.17
CA TYR A 63 -13.00 -6.31 -14.52
C TYR A 63 -12.15 -5.10 -14.91
N GLN A 64 -10.94 -5.36 -15.41
CA GLN A 64 -9.97 -4.40 -15.92
C GLN A 64 -9.94 -4.51 -17.45
N PRO A 65 -10.82 -3.80 -18.18
CA PRO A 65 -10.95 -3.93 -19.63
C PRO A 65 -9.68 -3.58 -20.41
N GLU A 66 -8.86 -2.67 -19.89
CA GLU A 66 -7.60 -2.21 -20.49
C GLU A 66 -6.58 -3.33 -20.70
N ILE A 67 -6.59 -4.35 -19.83
CA ILE A 67 -5.69 -5.51 -19.90
C ILE A 67 -6.46 -6.84 -20.02
N GLY A 68 -7.79 -6.78 -20.08
CA GLY A 68 -8.68 -7.95 -20.20
C GLY A 68 -8.72 -8.86 -18.97
N TRP A 69 -8.39 -8.35 -17.78
CA TRP A 69 -8.27 -9.18 -16.57
C TRP A 69 -9.52 -9.10 -15.69
N GLN A 70 -9.96 -10.24 -15.18
CA GLN A 70 -10.90 -10.30 -14.06
C GLN A 70 -10.10 -10.37 -12.75
N ASN A 71 -10.04 -9.26 -12.02
CA ASN A 71 -9.48 -9.25 -10.68
C ASN A 71 -10.54 -9.79 -9.70
N ASN A 72 -10.19 -10.86 -8.99
CA ASN A 72 -10.95 -11.39 -7.85
C ASN A 72 -10.00 -11.64 -6.68
N GLU A 73 -10.03 -10.76 -5.68
CA GLU A 73 -9.02 -10.73 -4.63
C GLU A 73 -9.64 -10.62 -3.23
N PHE A 74 -8.96 -11.21 -2.24
CA PHE A 74 -9.11 -10.85 -0.85
C PHE A 74 -7.88 -10.07 -0.41
N SER A 75 -8.01 -8.77 -0.18
CA SER A 75 -6.93 -7.91 0.32
C SER A 75 -6.96 -7.85 1.84
N TYR A 76 -5.85 -8.21 2.48
CA TYR A 76 -5.64 -8.07 3.92
C TYR A 76 -4.82 -6.81 4.19
N ILE A 77 -5.40 -5.85 4.90
CA ILE A 77 -4.82 -4.52 5.07
C ILE A 77 -4.26 -4.41 6.48
N TYR A 78 -2.96 -4.16 6.58
CA TYR A 78 -2.25 -4.00 7.83
C TYR A 78 -1.79 -2.55 8.04
N LEU A 79 -1.80 -2.11 9.29
CA LEU A 79 -1.07 -0.92 9.74
C LEU A 79 0.23 -1.33 10.42
N TYR A 80 1.26 -0.56 10.15
CA TYR A 80 2.57 -0.63 10.78
C TYR A 80 2.99 0.79 11.15
N GLN A 81 3.41 0.98 12.40
CA GLN A 81 4.01 2.24 12.82
C GLN A 81 5.49 2.23 12.39
N PHE A 82 5.84 3.13 11.48
CA PHE A 82 7.18 3.25 10.94
C PHE A 82 7.77 4.59 11.38
N ASP A 83 8.76 4.52 12.25
CA ASP A 83 9.44 5.68 12.85
C ASP A 83 10.89 5.84 12.34
N GLU A 84 11.30 5.06 11.34
CA GLU A 84 12.65 5.13 10.78
C GLU A 84 12.75 6.13 9.62
N ASP A 85 14.00 6.36 9.19
CA ASP A 85 14.32 7.25 8.08
C ASP A 85 14.05 6.56 6.73
N VAL A 86 13.13 7.12 5.95
CA VAL A 86 12.78 6.63 4.59
C VAL A 86 13.99 6.53 3.66
N THR A 87 15.02 7.35 3.86
CA THR A 87 16.24 7.32 3.03
C THR A 87 17.10 6.08 3.26
N LYS A 88 16.84 5.31 4.33
CA LYS A 88 17.55 4.07 4.66
C LYS A 88 16.84 2.82 4.14
N LEU A 89 15.65 2.95 3.56
CA LEU A 89 14.92 1.84 2.96
C LEU A 89 15.73 1.24 1.81
N LYS A 90 15.71 -0.09 1.72
CA LYS A 90 16.32 -0.81 0.60
C LYS A 90 15.19 -1.19 -0.35
N ILE A 91 15.04 -0.38 -1.40
CA ILE A 91 13.97 -0.57 -2.38
C ILE A 91 14.35 -1.64 -3.40
N GLN A 92 13.39 -2.47 -3.79
CA GLN A 92 13.49 -3.32 -4.98
C GLN A 92 13.06 -2.50 -6.21
N GLU A 93 14.00 -2.16 -7.09
CA GLU A 93 13.76 -1.23 -8.21
C GLU A 93 12.74 -1.76 -9.23
N GLU A 94 12.57 -3.08 -9.32
CA GLU A 94 11.56 -3.71 -10.16
C GLU A 94 10.13 -3.45 -9.67
N GLU A 95 9.95 -3.21 -8.38
CA GLU A 95 8.66 -2.96 -7.73
C GLU A 95 8.43 -1.48 -7.44
N VAL A 96 9.45 -0.80 -6.90
CA VAL A 96 9.36 0.54 -6.32
C VAL A 96 10.37 1.49 -6.97
N GLU A 97 9.88 2.59 -7.54
CA GLU A 97 10.73 3.69 -8.02
C GLU A 97 11.15 4.63 -6.87
N LYS A 98 10.25 4.88 -5.90
CA LYS A 98 10.51 5.84 -4.82
C LYS A 98 9.59 5.65 -3.62
N MET A 99 10.12 5.89 -2.41
CA MET A 99 9.33 5.98 -1.17
C MET A 99 9.20 7.43 -0.69
N LYS A 100 8.04 7.77 -0.10
CA LYS A 100 7.82 9.11 0.45
C LYS A 100 6.81 9.13 1.59
N PHE A 101 7.13 9.87 2.65
CA PHE A 101 6.15 10.29 3.63
C PHE A 101 5.28 11.45 3.11
N MET A 102 3.96 11.27 3.20
CA MET A 102 2.98 12.32 2.97
C MET A 102 2.11 12.52 4.21
N SER A 103 1.86 13.78 4.58
CA SER A 103 0.93 14.09 5.66
C SER A 103 -0.49 13.67 5.26
N LEU A 104 -1.27 13.16 6.22
CA LEU A 104 -2.63 12.69 5.95
C LEU A 104 -3.51 13.81 5.36
N LYS A 105 -3.36 15.04 5.86
CA LYS A 105 -4.08 16.21 5.35
C LYS A 105 -3.77 16.50 3.88
N LYS A 106 -2.49 16.37 3.47
CA LYS A 106 -2.10 16.59 2.07
C LYS A 106 -2.62 15.45 1.19
N PHE A 107 -2.47 14.21 1.63
CA PHE A 107 -2.93 13.04 0.90
C PHE A 107 -4.45 13.09 0.67
N GLU A 108 -5.23 13.34 1.72
CA GLU A 108 -6.68 13.51 1.67
C GLU A 108 -7.12 14.61 0.69
N LYS A 109 -6.41 15.75 0.68
CA LYS A 109 -6.65 16.82 -0.29
C LYS A 109 -6.37 16.38 -1.73
N GLU A 110 -5.29 15.64 -1.96
CA GLU A 110 -4.90 15.20 -3.30
C GLU A 110 -5.84 14.11 -3.85
N ILE A 111 -6.28 13.16 -3.03
CA ILE A 111 -7.23 12.12 -3.47
C ILE A 111 -8.66 12.65 -3.66
N SER A 112 -9.01 13.77 -3.01
CA SER A 112 -10.33 14.41 -3.16
C SER A 112 -10.45 15.27 -4.43
N ASN A 113 -9.34 15.54 -5.12
CA ASN A 113 -9.34 16.31 -6.36
C ASN A 113 -9.09 15.37 -7.56
N PRO A 114 -10.01 15.30 -8.54
CA PRO A 114 -9.91 14.38 -9.67
C PRO A 114 -8.61 14.48 -10.49
N GLU A 115 -8.02 15.66 -10.63
CA GLU A 115 -6.79 15.85 -11.41
C GLU A 115 -5.56 15.34 -10.66
N THR A 116 -5.49 15.56 -9.34
CA THR A 116 -4.40 15.02 -8.54
C THR A 116 -4.57 13.53 -8.24
N TYR A 117 -5.81 13.04 -8.18
CA TYR A 117 -6.11 11.63 -7.94
C TYR A 117 -5.57 10.70 -9.04
N LYS A 118 -5.45 11.18 -10.29
CA LYS A 118 -4.82 10.43 -11.41
C LYS A 118 -3.39 9.96 -11.13
N LYS A 119 -2.70 10.57 -10.16
CA LYS A 119 -1.34 10.18 -9.75
C LYS A 119 -1.32 8.93 -8.87
N TYR A 120 -2.47 8.45 -8.41
CA TYR A 120 -2.60 7.38 -7.44
C TYR A 120 -3.29 6.16 -8.04
N VAL A 121 -2.96 4.98 -7.52
CA VAL A 121 -3.69 3.76 -7.83
C VAL A 121 -5.15 3.92 -7.40
N PRO A 122 -6.15 3.60 -8.23
CA PRO A 122 -7.54 3.99 -8.01
C PRO A 122 -8.25 3.10 -6.98
N HIS A 123 -7.80 3.15 -5.72
CA HIS A 123 -8.36 2.39 -4.59
C HIS A 123 -9.70 2.92 -4.07
N GLY A 124 -10.11 4.12 -4.50
CA GLY A 124 -11.40 4.72 -4.19
C GLY A 124 -11.59 4.99 -2.69
N GLU A 125 -12.75 4.62 -2.15
CA GLU A 125 -13.10 4.84 -0.75
C GLU A 125 -12.12 4.19 0.25
N HIS A 126 -11.34 3.20 -0.19
CA HIS A 126 -10.37 2.54 0.67
C HIS A 126 -9.30 3.50 1.19
N TYR A 127 -8.88 4.51 0.41
CA TYR A 127 -7.95 5.51 0.95
C TYR A 127 -8.55 6.26 2.14
N ASN A 128 -9.84 6.59 2.11
CA ASN A 128 -10.51 7.25 3.23
C ASN A 128 -10.59 6.34 4.47
N LYS A 129 -10.84 5.04 4.28
CA LYS A 129 -10.81 4.06 5.38
C LYS A 129 -9.42 3.94 6.00
N THR A 130 -8.37 3.87 5.17
CA THR A 130 -6.98 3.80 5.63
C THR A 130 -6.57 5.07 6.38
N ILE A 131 -6.92 6.26 5.87
CA ILE A 131 -6.68 7.52 6.58
C ILE A 131 -7.38 7.54 7.95
N LYS A 132 -8.63 7.08 8.01
CA LYS A 132 -9.39 6.98 9.26
C LYS A 132 -8.71 6.03 10.26
N ALA A 133 -8.33 4.84 9.82
CA ALA A 133 -7.66 3.85 10.67
C ALA A 133 -6.32 4.38 11.20
N ILE A 134 -5.53 5.09 10.37
CA ILE A 134 -4.28 5.72 10.82
C ILE A 134 -4.57 6.80 11.88
N ARG A 135 -5.59 7.65 11.68
CA ARG A 135 -5.97 8.68 12.67
C ARG A 135 -6.39 8.08 14.00
N GLU A 136 -7.19 7.02 13.97
CA GLU A 136 -7.61 6.30 15.17
C GLU A 136 -6.40 5.69 15.91
N GLU A 137 -5.42 5.16 15.19
CA GLU A 137 -4.22 4.61 15.83
C GLU A 137 -3.32 5.70 16.43
N LEU A 138 -3.11 6.80 15.72
CA LEU A 138 -2.33 7.94 16.22
C LEU A 138 -2.96 8.61 17.44
N SER A 139 -4.29 8.52 17.62
CA SER A 139 -4.97 9.08 18.81
C SER A 139 -4.73 8.31 20.11
N LYS A 140 -4.09 7.13 20.04
CA LYS A 140 -3.80 6.27 21.20
C LYS A 140 -2.39 6.49 21.78
N ILE A 141 -1.60 7.32 21.12
CA ILE A 141 -0.21 7.67 21.45
C ILE A 141 -0.20 9.08 22.03
#